data_AF-A0A7S1KG07-F1
#
_entry.id   AF-A0A7S1KG07-F1
#
_cell.length_a   1.000
_cell.length_b   1.000
_cell.length_c   1.000
_cell.angle_alpha   90.00
_cell.angle_beta   90.00
_cell.angle_gamma   90.00
#
_symmetry.space_group_name_H-M   'P 1'
#
loop_
_entity.id
_entity.type
_entity.pdbx_description
1 polymer ?
#
loop_
_entity_poly.entity_id
_entity_poly.type
_entity_poly.pdbx_seq_one_letter_code
_entity_poly.pdbx_strand_id
1 'polypeptide(L)'
;QVTRLIRQGADPRAIGGLRARGISGGVRFWRYSCLSFAIDSPTNRPFLVASGADDSQVPVVLPQWSSRQLQRDIINALVDGGADVNADPNLTEGSTDRPIKMAIRAGNLTAVEVLLERQANVRGFTVMQLPYVSEAAAALTCQYEDALMSVYRRLIQHDSTLAAERTFGSCLVHS
;
A
#
# COMPACT_ATOMS: atom_id res chain seq x y z
N GLN A 1 -1.22 -13.23 -18.57
CA GLN A 1 -1.12 -11.86 -18.01
C GLN A 1 -2.46 -11.49 -17.38
N VAL A 2 -2.47 -10.65 -16.35
CA VAL A 2 -3.64 -10.35 -15.48
C VAL A 2 -4.92 -10.02 -16.26
N THR A 3 -4.83 -9.31 -17.39
CA THR A 3 -5.95 -9.03 -18.29
C THR A 3 -6.67 -10.29 -18.79
N ARG A 4 -5.94 -11.40 -19.03
CA ARG A 4 -6.53 -12.68 -19.42
C ARG A 4 -7.33 -13.31 -18.28
N LEU A 5 -6.84 -13.20 -17.04
CA LEU A 5 -7.56 -13.72 -15.87
C LEU A 5 -8.86 -12.94 -15.64
N ILE A 6 -8.82 -11.61 -15.75
CA ILE A 6 -10.01 -10.76 -15.65
C ILE A 6 -11.02 -11.12 -16.74
N ARG A 7 -10.58 -11.30 -18.00
CA ARG A 7 -11.45 -11.78 -19.09
C ARG A 7 -12.02 -13.18 -18.86
N GLN A 8 -11.37 -14.00 -18.03
CA GLN A 8 -11.83 -15.33 -17.63
C GLN A 8 -12.71 -15.31 -16.38
N GLY A 9 -13.08 -14.12 -15.88
CA GLY A 9 -14.00 -13.96 -14.75
C GLY A 9 -13.33 -13.72 -13.39
N ALA A 10 -12.00 -13.51 -13.34
CA ALA A 10 -11.37 -13.04 -12.11
C ALA A 10 -11.89 -11.65 -11.75
N ASP A 11 -12.36 -11.49 -10.50
CA ASP A 11 -12.91 -10.23 -10.01
C ASP A 11 -11.77 -9.27 -9.55
N PRO A 12 -11.54 -8.15 -10.24
CA PRO A 12 -10.53 -7.17 -9.84
C PRO A 12 -10.96 -6.32 -8.63
N ARG A 13 -12.24 -6.40 -8.21
CA ARG A 13 -12.75 -5.75 -6.99
C ARG A 13 -12.62 -6.64 -5.75
N ALA A 14 -12.06 -7.84 -5.87
CA ALA A 14 -11.96 -8.75 -4.74
C ALA A 14 -11.15 -8.13 -3.59
N ILE A 15 -11.66 -8.35 -2.37
CA ILE A 15 -11.03 -7.95 -1.12
C ILE A 15 -10.73 -9.23 -0.34
N GLY A 16 -9.49 -9.40 0.09
CA GLY A 16 -9.03 -10.59 0.80
C GLY A 16 -8.03 -10.26 1.90
N GLY A 17 -7.79 -11.22 2.79
CA GLY A 17 -6.79 -11.11 3.85
C GLY A 17 -5.69 -12.15 3.73
N LEU A 18 -4.55 -11.87 4.37
CA LEU A 18 -3.44 -12.81 4.47
C LEU A 18 -3.48 -13.57 5.78
N ARG A 19 -3.10 -14.85 5.74
CA ARG A 19 -3.08 -15.72 6.91
C ARG A 19 -1.87 -16.64 6.88
N ALA A 20 -1.22 -16.82 8.03
CA ALA A 20 -0.17 -17.82 8.16
C ALA A 20 -0.73 -19.25 7.93
N ARG A 21 0.03 -20.07 7.21
CA ARG A 21 -0.35 -21.45 6.87
C ARG A 21 -0.51 -22.29 8.15
N GLY A 22 -1.53 -23.14 8.19
CA GLY A 22 -1.75 -24.10 9.30
C GLY A 22 -2.56 -23.54 10.47
N ILE A 23 -3.00 -22.29 10.40
CA ILE A 23 -3.85 -21.69 11.44
C ILE A 23 -5.31 -21.87 11.02
N SER A 24 -6.18 -22.26 11.97
CA SER A 24 -7.65 -22.30 11.85
C SER A 24 -8.27 -21.49 12.99
N GLY A 25 -9.24 -20.62 12.72
CA GLY A 25 -9.70 -19.59 13.67
C GLY A 25 -8.82 -18.32 13.77
N GLY A 26 -9.47 -17.16 13.68
CA GLY A 26 -8.89 -15.81 13.81
C GLY A 26 -10.03 -14.82 13.59
N VAL A 27 -10.24 -13.89 14.52
CA VAL A 27 -11.45 -13.04 14.52
C VAL A 27 -11.19 -11.71 13.79
N ARG A 28 -9.92 -11.34 13.62
CA ARG A 28 -9.49 -10.12 12.95
C ARG A 28 -8.62 -10.45 11.74
N PHE A 29 -9.11 -10.12 10.56
CA PHE A 29 -8.35 -10.22 9.32
C PHE A 29 -8.11 -8.82 8.77
N TRP A 30 -6.85 -8.50 8.51
CA TRP A 30 -6.50 -7.38 7.67
C TRP A 30 -6.99 -7.66 6.26
N ARG A 31 -7.82 -6.77 5.74
CA ARG A 31 -8.36 -6.87 4.40
C ARG A 31 -7.56 -5.96 3.48
N TYR A 32 -7.33 -6.43 2.27
CA TYR A 32 -6.57 -5.77 1.23
C TYR A 32 -7.31 -5.92 -0.09
N SER A 33 -7.28 -4.87 -0.91
CA SER A 33 -7.76 -4.96 -2.29
C SER A 33 -6.76 -5.70 -3.16
N CYS A 34 -7.20 -6.18 -4.33
CA CYS A 34 -6.30 -6.72 -5.34
C CYS A 34 -5.14 -5.77 -5.71
N LEU A 35 -5.36 -4.45 -5.68
CA LEU A 35 -4.31 -3.45 -5.96
C LEU A 35 -3.20 -3.48 -4.91
N SER A 36 -3.54 -3.66 -3.64
CA SER A 36 -2.55 -3.78 -2.56
C SER A 36 -1.65 -5.00 -2.75
N PHE A 37 -2.17 -6.11 -3.28
CA PHE A 37 -1.38 -7.30 -3.61
C PHE A 37 -0.53 -7.17 -4.88
N ALA A 38 -0.83 -6.20 -5.74
CA ALA A 38 -0.02 -5.90 -6.93
C ALA A 38 1.20 -5.02 -6.62
N ILE A 39 1.28 -4.46 -5.42
CA ILE A 39 2.40 -3.64 -4.96
C ILE A 39 3.46 -4.57 -4.36
N ASP A 40 4.72 -4.36 -4.69
CA ASP A 40 5.88 -4.98 -4.04
C ASP A 40 6.71 -3.88 -3.34
N SER A 41 7.69 -4.28 -2.53
CA SER A 41 8.63 -3.35 -1.91
C SER A 41 9.98 -3.43 -2.62
N PRO A 42 10.50 -2.36 -3.22
CA PRO A 42 11.84 -2.35 -3.85
C PRO A 42 12.97 -2.72 -2.89
N THR A 43 12.79 -2.44 -1.59
CA THR A 43 13.77 -2.74 -0.53
C THR A 43 13.46 -4.01 0.25
N ASN A 44 12.54 -4.87 -0.22
CA ASN A 44 12.05 -6.06 0.49
C ASN A 44 11.52 -5.79 1.92
N ARG A 45 11.15 -4.54 2.22
CA ARG A 45 10.54 -4.19 3.49
C ARG A 45 9.12 -4.76 3.53
N PRO A 46 8.73 -5.43 4.63
CA PRO A 46 7.34 -5.83 4.80
C PRO A 46 6.46 -4.60 5.02
N PHE A 47 5.34 -4.54 4.30
CA PHE A 47 4.35 -3.47 4.41
C PHE A 47 2.91 -4.01 4.53
N LEU A 48 2.73 -5.33 4.36
CA LEU A 48 1.49 -6.05 4.62
C LEU A 48 1.65 -6.91 5.87
N VAL A 49 0.53 -7.26 6.49
CA VAL A 49 0.49 -8.14 7.65
C VAL A 49 -0.53 -9.26 7.41
N ALA A 50 -0.19 -10.45 7.88
CA ALA A 50 -1.06 -11.62 7.94
C ALA A 50 -1.51 -11.89 9.36
N SER A 51 -2.69 -12.48 9.52
CA SER A 51 -3.14 -12.98 10.81
C SER A 51 -2.38 -14.27 11.15
N GLY A 52 -1.68 -14.25 12.29
CA GLY A 52 -0.95 -15.35 12.91
C GLY A 52 -1.77 -16.08 13.97
N ALA A 53 -1.10 -16.87 14.81
CA ALA A 53 -1.72 -17.60 15.92
C ALA A 53 -2.02 -16.62 17.05
N ASP A 54 -3.07 -16.87 17.83
CA ASP A 54 -3.45 -16.06 19.00
C ASP A 54 -3.56 -14.56 18.68
N ASP A 55 -4.16 -14.22 17.53
CA ASP A 55 -4.31 -12.84 17.02
C ASP A 55 -2.98 -12.07 16.80
N SER A 56 -1.84 -12.77 16.69
CA SER A 56 -0.56 -12.16 16.33
C SER A 56 -0.57 -11.61 14.90
N GLN A 57 0.24 -10.58 14.66
CA GLN A 57 0.47 -10.01 13.33
C GLN A 57 1.79 -10.53 12.77
N VAL A 58 1.75 -11.10 11.58
CA VAL A 58 2.93 -11.63 10.89
C VAL A 58 3.26 -10.72 9.71
N PRO A 59 4.38 -9.98 9.72
CA PRO A 59 4.80 -9.17 8.58
C PRO A 59 5.00 -10.03 7.33
N VAL A 60 4.52 -9.55 6.18
CA VAL A 60 4.62 -10.25 4.90
C VAL A 60 5.45 -9.44 3.92
N VAL A 61 6.48 -10.08 3.36
CA VAL A 61 7.23 -9.58 2.21
C VAL A 61 6.68 -10.26 0.96
N LEU A 62 6.16 -9.46 0.03
CA LEU A 62 5.71 -9.95 -1.26
C LEU A 62 6.90 -10.18 -2.20
N PRO A 63 6.83 -11.17 -3.12
CA PRO A 63 7.83 -11.33 -4.15
C PRO A 63 7.86 -10.09 -5.05
N GLN A 64 9.05 -9.72 -5.51
CA GLN A 64 9.21 -8.59 -6.43
C GLN A 64 8.79 -8.95 -7.85
N TRP A 65 8.23 -7.97 -8.55
CA TRP A 65 8.01 -8.11 -9.99
C TRP A 65 9.34 -8.11 -10.74
N SER A 66 9.40 -8.84 -11.86
CA SER A 66 10.60 -8.90 -12.70
C SER A 66 10.98 -7.55 -13.32
N SER A 67 10.05 -6.60 -13.39
CA SER A 67 10.32 -5.22 -13.78
C SER A 67 9.28 -4.26 -13.23
N ARG A 68 9.65 -2.97 -13.13
CA ARG A 68 8.73 -1.89 -12.78
C ARG A 68 7.64 -1.69 -13.84
N GLN A 69 7.97 -1.89 -15.12
CA GLN A 69 6.97 -1.82 -16.20
C GLN A 69 5.91 -2.92 -16.05
N LEU A 70 6.31 -4.15 -15.71
CA LEU A 70 5.36 -5.23 -15.46
C LEU A 70 4.41 -4.91 -14.30
N GLN A 71 4.93 -4.36 -13.20
CA GLN A 71 4.09 -3.94 -12.08
C GLN A 71 3.09 -2.85 -12.51
N ARG A 72 3.57 -1.84 -13.24
CA ARG A 72 2.72 -0.78 -13.82
C ARG A 72 1.62 -1.37 -14.69
N ASP A 73 1.95 -2.29 -15.60
CA ASP A 73 0.98 -2.94 -16.50
C ASP A 73 -0.05 -3.75 -15.72
N ILE A 74 0.36 -4.41 -14.64
CA ILE A 74 -0.55 -5.20 -13.78
C ILE A 74 -1.50 -4.28 -13.01
N ILE A 75 -1.00 -3.21 -12.38
CA ILE A 75 -1.85 -2.24 -11.68
C ILE A 75 -2.83 -1.60 -12.66
N ASN A 76 -2.36 -1.18 -13.84
CA ASN A 76 -3.21 -0.64 -14.90
C ASN A 76 -4.30 -1.64 -15.32
N ALA A 77 -3.94 -2.89 -15.60
CA ALA A 77 -4.90 -3.92 -15.99
C ALA A 77 -5.96 -4.20 -14.90
N LEU A 78 -5.58 -4.14 -13.62
CA LEU A 78 -6.54 -4.29 -12.52
C LEU A 78 -7.52 -3.11 -12.48
N VAL A 79 -7.03 -1.87 -12.60
CA VAL A 79 -7.87 -0.67 -12.62
C VAL A 79 -8.76 -0.65 -13.87
N ASP A 80 -8.24 -0.98 -15.04
CA ASP A 80 -9.01 -1.11 -16.30
C ASP A 80 -10.08 -2.21 -16.20
N GLY A 81 -9.82 -3.25 -15.41
CA GLY A 81 -10.80 -4.29 -15.06
C GLY A 81 -11.87 -3.83 -14.06
N GLY A 82 -11.70 -2.67 -13.42
CA GLY A 82 -12.63 -2.10 -12.47
C GLY A 82 -12.24 -2.23 -11.00
N ALA A 83 -10.97 -2.54 -10.69
CA ALA A 83 -10.47 -2.40 -9.32
C ALA A 83 -10.65 -0.95 -8.84
N ASP A 84 -11.17 -0.77 -7.62
CA ASP A 84 -11.31 0.56 -7.02
C ASP A 84 -9.95 1.09 -6.56
N VAL A 85 -9.46 2.13 -7.22
CA VAL A 85 -8.18 2.81 -6.91
C VAL A 85 -8.16 3.38 -5.48
N ASN A 86 -9.33 3.67 -4.93
CA ASN A 86 -9.53 4.25 -3.60
C ASN A 86 -10.06 3.25 -2.57
N ALA A 87 -10.03 1.95 -2.89
CA ALA A 87 -10.57 0.90 -2.04
C ALA A 87 -10.08 1.04 -0.59
N ASP A 88 -11.03 1.04 0.34
CA ASP A 88 -10.79 1.10 1.78
C ASP A 88 -11.37 -0.14 2.46
N PRO A 89 -10.65 -1.28 2.40
CA PRO A 89 -11.20 -2.58 2.71
C PRO A 89 -11.44 -2.82 4.20
N ASN A 90 -10.86 -2.01 5.08
CA ASN A 90 -10.90 -2.22 6.53
C ASN A 90 -11.95 -1.37 7.25
N LEU A 91 -12.58 -0.39 6.57
CA LEU A 91 -13.74 0.45 7.01
C LEU A 91 -13.73 0.95 8.47
N THR A 92 -12.60 0.84 9.16
CA THR A 92 -12.44 1.18 10.57
C THR A 92 -11.80 2.55 10.61
N GLU A 93 -12.40 3.46 11.37
CA GLU A 93 -11.86 4.81 11.57
C GLU A 93 -10.41 4.71 12.04
N GLY A 94 -9.47 5.17 11.21
CA GLY A 94 -8.03 5.13 11.47
C GLY A 94 -7.25 3.99 10.80
N SER A 95 -7.90 2.93 10.30
CA SER A 95 -7.25 1.94 9.41
C SER A 95 -7.35 2.44 7.98
N THR A 96 -6.21 2.86 7.45
CA THR A 96 -6.11 3.52 6.15
C THR A 96 -5.39 2.62 5.15
N ASP A 97 -5.88 1.40 4.94
CA ASP A 97 -5.18 0.41 4.11
C ASP A 97 -5.54 0.53 2.62
N ARG A 98 -5.47 1.76 2.13
CA ARG A 98 -5.72 2.14 0.73
C ARG A 98 -4.53 1.79 -0.17
N PRO A 99 -4.74 1.48 -1.45
CA PRO A 99 -3.66 1.16 -2.39
C PRO A 99 -2.51 2.19 -2.38
N ILE A 100 -2.83 3.49 -2.37
CA ILE A 100 -1.82 4.56 -2.35
C ILE A 100 -0.99 4.55 -1.06
N LYS A 101 -1.58 4.27 0.09
CA LYS A 101 -0.83 4.18 1.36
C LYS A 101 0.03 2.93 1.42
N MET A 102 -0.40 1.83 0.80
CA MET A 102 0.44 0.64 0.64
C MET A 102 1.67 0.94 -0.21
N ALA A 103 1.49 1.65 -1.34
CA ALA A 103 2.60 2.05 -2.20
C ALA A 103 3.61 2.95 -1.46
N ILE A 104 3.11 3.89 -0.64
CA ILE A 104 3.94 4.77 0.20
C ILE A 104 4.71 3.96 1.26
N ARG A 105 4.02 3.09 2.02
CA ARG A 105 4.64 2.22 3.03
C ARG A 105 5.70 1.28 2.44
N ALA A 106 5.49 0.82 1.21
CA ALA A 106 6.44 0.00 0.48
C ALA A 106 7.63 0.79 -0.09
N GLY A 107 7.60 2.12 -0.06
CA GLY A 107 8.59 2.96 -0.75
C GLY A 107 8.57 2.77 -2.27
N ASN A 108 7.44 2.38 -2.84
CA ASN A 108 7.33 2.01 -4.25
C ASN A 108 6.88 3.19 -5.12
N LEU A 109 7.84 3.95 -5.63
CA LEU A 109 7.59 5.12 -6.49
C LEU A 109 6.78 4.76 -7.74
N THR A 110 7.06 3.64 -8.40
CA THR A 110 6.32 3.22 -9.60
C THR A 110 4.84 3.00 -9.29
N ALA A 111 4.52 2.32 -8.20
CA ALA A 111 3.14 2.12 -7.79
C ALA A 111 2.45 3.45 -7.42
N VAL A 112 3.16 4.35 -6.73
CA VAL A 112 2.65 5.70 -6.43
C VAL A 112 2.32 6.47 -7.72
N GLU A 113 3.24 6.52 -8.68
CA GLU A 113 3.04 7.21 -9.96
C GLU A 113 1.80 6.69 -10.69
N VAL A 114 1.67 5.36 -10.83
CA VAL A 114 0.53 4.77 -11.53
C VAL A 114 -0.78 5.04 -10.80
N LEU A 115 -0.81 4.96 -9.47
CA LEU A 115 -2.01 5.28 -8.70
C LEU A 115 -2.39 6.75 -8.81
N LEU A 116 -1.42 7.68 -8.83
CA LEU A 116 -1.67 9.10 -9.07
C LEU A 116 -2.19 9.36 -10.50
N GLU A 117 -1.61 8.71 -11.51
CA GLU A 117 -2.11 8.75 -12.89
C GLU A 117 -3.55 8.25 -13.00
N ARG A 118 -3.93 7.29 -12.13
CA ARG A 118 -5.29 6.76 -11.99
C ARG A 118 -6.16 7.55 -11.02
N GLN A 119 -5.77 8.77 -10.66
CA GLN A 119 -6.53 9.69 -9.79
C GLN A 119 -6.85 9.10 -8.41
N ALA A 120 -5.91 8.34 -7.84
CA ALA A 120 -5.98 7.98 -6.43
C ALA A 120 -6.14 9.24 -5.59
N ASN A 121 -7.11 9.23 -4.68
CA ASN A 121 -7.22 10.25 -3.66
C ASN A 121 -5.93 10.24 -2.85
N VAL A 122 -5.53 11.39 -2.33
CA VAL A 122 -4.36 11.57 -1.45
C VAL A 122 -4.69 12.41 -0.22
N ARG A 123 -5.95 12.87 -0.09
CA ARG A 123 -6.43 13.82 0.90
C ARG A 123 -7.21 13.18 2.02
N GLY A 124 -6.98 13.67 3.24
CA GLY A 124 -7.74 13.32 4.45
C GLY A 124 -7.28 12.05 5.15
N PHE A 125 -6.11 11.50 4.79
CA PHE A 125 -5.62 10.24 5.35
C PHE A 125 -4.10 10.17 5.48
N THR A 126 -3.47 11.31 5.74
CA THR A 126 -2.08 11.40 6.20
C THR A 126 -1.07 10.69 5.29
N VAL A 127 -1.14 10.88 3.97
CA VAL A 127 -0.18 10.28 3.02
C VAL A 127 1.27 10.71 3.27
N MET A 128 1.46 11.87 3.92
CA MET A 128 2.77 12.41 4.30
C MET A 128 3.25 11.95 5.68
N GLN A 129 2.44 11.19 6.43
CA GLN A 129 2.87 10.66 7.74
C GLN A 129 3.92 9.57 7.54
N LEU A 130 4.96 9.61 8.38
CA LEU A 130 6.00 8.59 8.39
C LEU A 130 5.38 7.22 8.74
N PRO A 131 5.62 6.17 7.94
CA PRO A 131 5.24 4.83 8.30
C PRO A 131 5.82 4.47 9.67
N TYR A 132 5.00 3.98 10.59
CA TYR A 132 5.51 3.47 11.86
C TYR A 132 6.57 2.38 11.61
N VAL A 133 7.73 2.55 12.23
CA VAL A 133 8.85 1.61 12.18
C VAL A 133 9.15 1.25 13.62
N SER A 134 9.15 -0.04 13.97
CA SER A 134 9.58 -0.44 15.32
C SER A 134 11.08 -0.15 15.49
N GLU A 135 11.52 0.13 16.71
CA GLU A 135 12.92 0.43 17.03
C GLU A 135 13.90 -0.69 16.60
N ALA A 136 13.45 -1.96 16.53
CA ALA A 136 14.26 -3.07 16.02
C ALA A 136 14.56 -2.97 14.51
N ALA A 137 13.80 -2.14 13.78
CA ALA A 137 13.98 -1.82 12.37
C ALA A 137 14.61 -0.43 12.17
N ALA A 138 15.16 0.19 13.23
CA ALA A 138 15.77 1.53 13.22
C ALA A 138 16.99 1.66 12.31
N ALA A 139 17.53 0.55 11.79
CA ALA A 139 18.30 0.58 10.56
C ALA A 139 17.32 0.53 9.38
N LEU A 140 16.52 1.59 9.19
CA LEU A 140 16.00 1.83 7.85
C LEU A 140 17.23 1.91 6.97
N THR A 141 17.42 0.93 6.09
CA THR A 141 18.51 0.99 5.11
C THR A 141 18.40 2.34 4.41
N CYS A 142 19.50 3.07 4.21
CA CYS A 142 19.46 4.36 3.50
C CYS A 142 18.65 4.26 2.19
N GLN A 143 18.70 3.10 1.54
CA GLN A 143 17.89 2.76 0.36
C GLN A 143 16.38 2.91 0.54
N TYR A 144 15.82 2.51 1.68
CA TYR A 144 14.40 2.69 1.98
C TYR A 144 14.07 4.15 2.28
N GLU A 145 14.94 4.83 3.01
CA GLU A 145 14.76 6.27 3.27
C GLU A 145 14.80 7.06 1.97
N ASP A 146 15.76 6.78 1.08
CA ASP A 146 15.87 7.38 -0.24
C ASP A 146 14.63 7.10 -1.12
N ALA A 147 14.13 5.86 -1.08
CA ALA A 147 12.92 5.48 -1.79
C ALA A 147 11.68 6.21 -1.24
N LEU A 148 11.53 6.28 0.08
CA LEU A 148 10.43 6.98 0.74
C LEU A 148 10.50 8.49 0.49
N MET A 149 11.69 9.09 0.54
CA MET A 149 11.91 10.49 0.22
C MET A 149 11.59 10.80 -1.24
N SER A 150 11.90 9.88 -2.17
CA SER A 150 11.51 10.01 -3.57
C SER A 150 9.99 9.98 -3.75
N VAL A 151 9.30 9.09 -3.03
CA VAL A 151 7.83 9.05 -2.97
C VAL A 151 7.25 10.37 -2.44
N TYR A 152 7.75 10.88 -1.32
CA TYR A 152 7.25 12.14 -0.74
C TYR A 152 7.50 13.34 -1.65
N ARG A 153 8.68 13.44 -2.28
CA ARG A 153 8.95 14.47 -3.28
C ARG A 153 7.94 14.39 -4.43
N ARG A 154 7.64 13.19 -4.92
CA ARG A 154 6.67 12.99 -6.01
C ARG A 154 5.25 13.39 -5.60
N LEU A 155 4.83 13.10 -4.37
CA LEU A 155 3.54 13.52 -3.82
C LEU A 155 3.45 15.04 -3.71
N ILE A 156 4.48 15.71 -3.20
CA ILE A 156 4.54 17.18 -3.13
C ILE A 156 4.52 17.82 -4.52
N GLN A 157 5.19 17.21 -5.50
CA GLN A 157 5.13 17.66 -6.90
C GLN A 157 3.74 17.48 -7.51
N HIS A 158 3.00 16.44 -7.11
CA HIS A 158 1.61 16.24 -7.53
C HIS A 158 0.69 17.26 -6.89
N ASP A 159 0.86 17.50 -5.58
CA ASP A 159 0.08 18.43 -4.81
C ASP A 159 0.88 18.95 -3.60
N SER A 160 1.36 20.18 -3.73
CA SER A 160 2.26 20.80 -2.75
C SER A 160 1.57 21.09 -1.41
N THR A 161 0.23 21.14 -1.40
CA THR A 161 -0.53 21.44 -0.19
C THR A 161 -0.72 20.21 0.71
N LEU A 162 -0.22 19.03 0.31
CA LEU A 162 -0.25 17.81 1.12
C LEU A 162 0.63 17.91 2.37
N ALA A 163 1.75 18.64 2.30
CA ALA A 163 2.64 18.82 3.45
C ALA A 163 2.01 19.65 4.58
N ALA A 164 1.03 20.51 4.24
CA ALA A 164 0.31 21.35 5.20
C ALA A 164 -1.03 20.74 5.64
N GLU A 165 -1.34 19.52 5.20
CA GLU A 165 -2.60 18.87 5.51
C GLU A 165 -2.72 18.60 7.02
N ARG A 166 -3.81 19.06 7.61
CA ARG A 166 -4.14 18.85 9.02
C ARG A 166 -5.09 17.67 9.13
N THR A 167 -4.69 16.65 9.87
CA THR A 167 -5.58 15.52 10.19
C THR A 167 -5.63 15.39 11.71
N PHE A 168 -6.83 15.36 12.29
CA PHE A 168 -7.05 15.28 13.75
C PHE A 168 -6.37 16.37 14.60
N GLY A 169 -6.08 17.56 14.04
CA GLY A 169 -5.52 18.69 14.78
C GLY A 169 -4.00 18.68 14.98
N SER A 170 -3.28 17.63 14.55
CA SER A 170 -1.82 17.58 14.56
C SER A 170 -1.25 17.94 13.19
N CYS A 171 -0.19 18.74 13.19
CA CYS A 171 0.53 19.16 11.99
C CYS A 171 1.88 18.42 11.91
N LEU A 172 2.28 17.92 10.73
CA LEU A 172 3.61 17.34 10.51
C LEU A 172 4.75 18.38 10.60
N VAL A 173 4.39 19.67 10.63
CA VAL A 173 5.32 20.81 10.68
C VAL A 173 5.53 21.32 12.11
N HIS A 174 4.82 20.76 13.10
CA HIS A 174 4.86 21.19 14.51
C HIS A 174 4.93 20.05 15.53
N SER A 175 5.43 18.88 15.13
CA SER A 175 5.76 17.78 16.04
C SER A 175 7.19 17.87 16.54
#